data_AF-A0A0Q5L1Z6-F1
#
_entry.id   AF-A0A0Q5L1Z6-F1
#
_cell.length_a   1.000
_cell.length_b   1.000
_cell.length_c   1.000
_cell.angle_alpha   90.00
_cell.angle_beta   90.00
_cell.angle_gamma   90.00
#
_symmetry.space_group_name_H-M   'P 1'
#
loop_
_entity.id
_entity.type
_entity.pdbx_description
1 polymer ?
#
loop_
_entity_poly.entity_id
_entity_poly.type
_entity_poly.pdbx_seq_one_letter_code
_entity_poly.pdbx_strand_id
1 'polypeptide(L)' 'MALTVRSELVGAGRTVSWLAEQTGIAPHVLQKQLAMQLDFTVTDLAEIAGALSIDVARLVPRSADR' A
#
# COMPACT_ATOMS: atom_id res chain seq x y z
N MET A 1 1.86 -5.97 5.58
CA MET A 1 1.18 -5.12 4.58
C MET A 1 1.86 -3.76 4.45
N ALA A 2 1.89 -2.93 5.51
CA ALA A 2 2.54 -1.61 5.48
C ALA A 2 3.99 -1.60 4.95
N LEU A 3 4.81 -2.56 5.40
CA LEU A 3 6.21 -2.71 4.95
C LEU A 3 6.29 -3.06 3.45
N THR A 4 5.46 -4.00 2.99
CA THR A 4 5.38 -4.41 1.57
C THR A 4 5.00 -3.22 0.69
N VAL A 5 3.98 -2.45 1.06
CA VAL A 5 3.56 -1.25 0.34
C VAL A 5 4.72 -0.24 0.25
N ARG A 6 5.46 -0.01 1.34
CA ARG A 6 6.65 0.87 1.32
C ARG A 6 7.74 0.34 0.40
N SER A 7 8.02 -0.96 0.41
CA SER A 7 9.03 -1.56 -0.45
C SER A 7 8.67 -1.43 -1.92
N GLU A 8 7.40 -1.68 -2.30
CA GLU A 8 6.94 -1.52 -3.68
C GLU A 8 6.97 -0.05 -4.11
N LEU A 9 6.60 0.89 -3.23
CA LEU A 9 6.71 2.33 -3.51
C LEU A 9 8.16 2.75 -3.78
N VAL A 10 9.09 2.31 -2.92
CA VAL A 10 10.52 2.59 -3.10
C VAL A 10 11.05 1.94 -4.38
N GLY A 11 10.67 0.69 -4.65
CA GLY A 11 11.04 -0.03 -5.88
C GLY A 11 10.51 0.63 -7.15
N ALA A 12 9.32 1.24 -7.09
CA ALA A 12 8.72 2.00 -8.18
C ALA A 12 9.19 3.47 -8.27
N GLY A 13 10.02 3.93 -7.32
CA GLY A 13 10.45 5.33 -7.24
C GLY A 13 9.31 6.31 -6.96
N ARG A 14 8.26 5.87 -6.26
CA ARG A 14 7.05 6.64 -5.97
C ARG A 14 6.99 7.06 -4.50
N THR A 15 6.28 8.17 -4.23
CA THR A 15 6.10 8.70 -2.87
C THR A 15 4.72 8.35 -2.32
N VAL A 16 4.56 8.45 -1.00
CA VAL A 16 3.25 8.24 -0.35
C VAL A 16 2.23 9.29 -0.82
N SER A 17 2.66 10.53 -1.05
CA SER A 17 1.79 11.58 -1.61
C SER A 17 1.29 11.21 -3.00
N TRP A 18 2.18 10.70 -3.86
CA TRP A 18 1.79 10.22 -5.18
C TRP A 18 0.76 9.09 -5.08
N LEU A 19 0.95 8.14 -4.15
CA LEU A 19 0.00 7.05 -3.94
C LEU A 19 -1.37 7.57 -3.47
N ALA A 20 -1.39 8.55 -2.58
CA ALA A 20 -2.62 9.20 -2.13
C ALA A 20 -3.38 9.87 -3.29
N GLU A 21 -2.65 10.54 -4.19
CA GLU A 21 -3.23 11.16 -5.38
C GLU A 21 -3.79 10.13 -6.37
N GLN A 22 -3.12 8.97 -6.55
CA GLN A 22 -3.58 7.94 -7.48
C GLN A 22 -4.76 7.12 -6.96
N THR A 23 -4.78 6.84 -5.66
CA THR A 23 -5.80 5.97 -5.03
C THR A 23 -7.01 6.73 -4.52
N GLY A 24 -6.94 8.07 -4.46
CA GLY A 24 -7.94 8.90 -3.80
C GLY A 24 -7.98 8.73 -2.27
N ILE A 25 -7.10 7.89 -1.70
CA ILE A 25 -6.99 7.71 -0.25
C ILE A 25 -6.32 8.96 0.33
N ALA A 26 -6.96 9.54 1.34
CA ALA A 26 -6.41 10.73 1.96
C ALA A 26 -5.02 10.46 2.57
N PRO A 27 -4.03 11.35 2.37
CA PRO A 27 -2.64 11.09 2.76
C PRO A 27 -2.46 10.85 4.26
N HIS A 28 -3.31 11.44 5.10
CA HIS A 28 -3.30 11.19 6.54
C HIS A 28 -3.78 9.78 6.91
N VAL A 29 -4.68 9.18 6.13
CA VAL A 29 -5.13 7.79 6.29
C VAL A 29 -4.02 6.85 5.87
N LEU A 30 -3.42 7.07 4.70
CA LEU A 30 -2.28 6.30 4.21
C LEU A 30 -1.11 6.32 5.21
N GLN A 31 -0.79 7.48 5.80
CA GLN A 31 0.24 7.55 6.84
C GLN A 31 -0.08 6.72 8.07
N LYS A 32 -1.34 6.74 8.54
CA LYS A 32 -1.78 5.89 9.67
C LYS A 32 -1.72 4.41 9.33
N GLN A 33 -2.13 4.01 8.13
CA GLN A 33 -2.04 2.63 7.66
C GLN A 33 -0.58 2.16 7.56
N LEU A 34 0.30 3.02 7.04
CA LEU A 34 1.74 2.76 6.96
C LEU A 34 2.42 2.73 8.34
N ALA A 35 1.90 3.48 9.31
CA ALA A 35 2.36 3.48 10.69
C ALA A 35 1.77 2.31 11.53
N MET A 36 1.02 1.39 10.90
CA MET A 36 0.30 0.29 11.57
C MET A 36 -0.69 0.76 12.65
N GLN A 37 -1.15 2.01 12.54
CA GLN A 37 -2.20 2.56 13.41
C GLN A 37 -3.61 2.29 12.85
N LEU A 38 -3.68 1.93 11.57
CA LEU A 38 -4.88 1.47 10.88
C LEU A 38 -4.53 0.26 10.03
N ASP A 39 -5.48 -0.66 9.92
CA ASP A 39 -5.38 -1.75 8.96
C ASP A 39 -5.69 -1.25 7.55
N PHE A 40 -5.06 -1.88 6.55
CA PHE A 40 -5.44 -1.68 5.15
C PHE A 40 -6.72 -2.47 4.89
N THR A 41 -7.72 -1.82 4.30
CA THR A 41 -8.90 -2.54 3.82
C THR A 41 -8.59 -3.27 2.50
N VAL A 42 -9.41 -4.25 2.14
CA VAL A 42 -9.28 -4.94 0.84
C VAL A 42 -9.43 -3.94 -0.32
N THR A 43 -10.30 -2.94 -0.16
CA THR A 43 -10.47 -1.86 -1.15
C THR A 43 -9.20 -1.03 -1.26
N ASP A 44 -8.60 -0.61 -0.14
CA ASP A 44 -7.34 0.16 -0.17
C ASP A 44 -6.24 -0.63 -0.90
N LEU A 45 -6.12 -1.93 -0.62
CA LEU A 45 -5.14 -2.78 -1.28
C LEU A 45 -5.39 -2.93 -2.78
N ALA A 46 -6.65 -3.02 -3.21
CA ALA A 46 -7.00 -3.09 -4.63
C ALA A 46 -6.65 -1.78 -5.37
N GLU A 47 -6.96 -0.63 -4.76
CA GLU A 47 -6.62 0.69 -5.31
C GLU A 47 -5.10 0.87 -5.39
N ILE A 48 -4.37 0.52 -4.33
CA ILE A 48 -2.90 0.61 -4.29
C ILE A 48 -2.26 -0.32 -5.32
N ALA A 49 -2.77 -1.55 -5.45
CA ALA A 49 -2.30 -2.51 -6.46
C ALA A 49 -2.54 -1.99 -7.88
N GLY A 50 -3.73 -1.44 -8.14
CA GLY A 50 -4.07 -0.79 -9.41
C GLY A 50 -3.13 0.37 -9.73
N ALA A 51 -2.91 1.27 -8.77
CA ALA A 51 -2.01 2.42 -8.92
C ALA A 51 -0.56 1.99 -9.21
N LEU A 52 -0.08 0.94 -8.54
CA LEU A 52 1.27 0.40 -8.75
C LEU A 52 1.38 -0.53 -9.97
N SER A 53 0.27 -0.83 -10.65
CA SER A 53 0.19 -1.77 -11.76
C SER A 53 0.75 -3.15 -11.39
N ILE A 54 0.45 -3.61 -10.17
CA ILE A 54 0.83 -4.92 -9.64
C ILE A 54 -0.40 -5.71 -9.21
N ASP A 55 -0.22 -7.01 -9.01
CA ASP A 55 -1.27 -7.85 -8.43
C ASP A 55 -1.41 -7.57 -6.92
N VAL A 56 -2.65 -7.47 -6.43
CA VAL A 56 -2.94 -7.30 -5.00
C VAL A 56 -2.31 -8.40 -4.14
N ALA A 57 -2.15 -9.61 -4.68
CA ALA A 57 -1.47 -10.72 -4.03
C ALA A 57 0.03 -10.48 -3.76
N ARG A 58 0.65 -9.46 -4.38
CA ARG A 58 2.00 -9.00 -4.03
C ARG A 58 2.02 -8.11 -2.80
N LEU A 59 0.94 -7.36 -2.54
CA LEU A 59 0.83 -6.46 -1.38
C LEU A 59 0.43 -7.20 -0.10
N VAL A 60 -0.31 -8.29 -0.26
CA VAL A 60 -0.58 -9.22 0.83
C VAL A 60 0.72 -9.96 1.14
N PRO A 61 1.25 -9.87 2.37
CA PRO A 61 2.37 -10.70 2.76
C PRO A 61 1.92 -12.15 2.58
N ARG A 62 2.52 -12.86 1.61
CA ARG A 62 2.44 -14.31 1.55
C ARG A 62 2.96 -14.76 2.90
N SER A 63 2.08 -15.35 3.70
CA SER A 63 2.38 -15.77 5.07
C SER A 63 3.81 -16.28 5.10
N ALA A 64 4.65 -15.60 5.88
CA ALA A 64 5.85 -16.24 6.36
C ALA A 64 5.35 -17.48 7.09
N ASP A 65 5.46 -18.62 6.42
CA ASP A 65 5.49 -19.92 7.04
C ASP A 65 6.49 -19.82 8.20
N ARG A 66 5.96 -19.85 9.42
CA ARG A 66 6.72 -20.13 10.61
C ARG A 66 5.84 -20.75 11.68
#